data_AF-A0AAN7LEM1-F1
#
_entry.id   AF-A0AAN7LEM1-F1
#
_cell.length_a   1.000
_cell.length_b   1.000
_cell.length_c   1.000
_cell.angle_alpha   90.00
_cell.angle_beta   90.00
_cell.angle_gamma   90.00
#
_symmetry.space_group_name_H-M   'P 1'
#
loop_
_entity.id
_entity.type
_entity.pdbx_description
1 polymer ?
#
loop_
_entity_poly.entity_id
_entity_poly.type
_entity_poly.pdbx_seq_one_letter_code
_entity_poly.pdbx_strand_id
1 'polypeptide(L)'
;MGETAQDDDLLLKSFFAEVGEVERDNEVLRILSCFKLNPFEYLNLPFDASPEDVKKQYRKLSLLVHPDKCKHPQAKEAFGALAKAQQLLLDQQERDYILTQVNAAKEELKAKRKKQLKKDTASKIKSLVDEGKYDQNYEKSEEFQKELILKVREILTEQEWRRRKMQMRISEEEGRLKKDEEETKEMWKRKREHEEQWEGTREQRVSSWRDFMKSGKKAKKGETRPPKLKTEDPNKSYVQRPVKKG
;
A
#
# COMPACT_ATOMS: atom_id res chain seq x y z
N MET A 1 2.49 68.74 -8.29
CA MET A 1 1.75 67.86 -7.36
C MET A 1 1.18 66.59 -8.02
N GLY A 2 1.17 66.45 -9.35
CA GLY A 2 0.67 65.22 -10.01
C GLY A 2 1.66 64.05 -10.07
N GLU A 3 2.97 64.33 -10.12
CA GLU A 3 4.02 63.29 -10.23
C GLU A 3 4.15 62.45 -8.95
N THR A 4 4.07 63.07 -7.77
CA THR A 4 4.17 62.36 -6.48
C THR A 4 3.03 61.36 -6.27
N ALA A 5 1.83 61.66 -6.75
CA ALA A 5 0.68 60.77 -6.66
C ALA A 5 0.79 59.57 -7.63
N GLN A 6 1.46 59.74 -8.77
CA GLN A 6 1.77 58.63 -9.69
C GLN A 6 2.86 57.73 -9.11
N ASP A 7 3.88 58.30 -8.49
CA ASP A 7 4.95 57.53 -7.83
C ASP A 7 4.41 56.72 -6.65
N ASP A 8 3.49 57.29 -5.85
CA ASP A 8 2.82 56.57 -4.76
C ASP A 8 1.96 55.39 -5.26
N ASP A 9 1.24 55.55 -6.38
CA ASP A 9 0.44 54.48 -6.99
C ASP A 9 1.32 53.35 -7.55
N LEU A 10 2.47 53.69 -8.14
CA LEU A 10 3.45 52.70 -8.60
C LEU A 10 4.08 51.93 -7.44
N LEU A 11 4.45 52.64 -6.36
CA LEU A 11 4.96 52.02 -5.15
C LEU A 11 3.94 51.04 -4.56
N LEU A 12 2.67 51.46 -4.45
CA LEU A 12 1.59 50.62 -3.94
C LEU A 12 1.37 49.36 -4.80
N LYS A 13 1.40 49.48 -6.13
CA LYS A 13 1.32 48.33 -7.04
C LYS A 13 2.48 47.36 -6.87
N SER A 14 3.70 47.87 -6.73
CA SER A 14 4.89 47.03 -6.50
C SER A 14 4.81 46.30 -5.16
N PHE A 15 4.37 46.98 -4.10
CA PHE A 15 4.17 46.39 -2.78
C PHE A 15 3.13 45.27 -2.80
N PHE A 16 1.97 45.48 -3.43
CA PHE A 16 0.96 44.42 -3.56
C PHE A 16 1.45 43.23 -4.40
N ALA A 17 2.27 43.47 -5.42
CA ALA A 17 2.88 42.40 -6.21
C ALA A 17 3.87 41.57 -5.37
N GLU A 18 4.66 42.21 -4.52
CA GLU A 18 5.60 41.56 -3.59
C GLU A 18 4.86 40.75 -2.53
N VAL A 19 3.85 41.33 -1.88
CA VAL A 19 2.97 40.62 -0.92
C VAL A 19 2.34 39.40 -1.59
N GLY A 20 1.83 39.54 -2.81
CA GLY A 20 1.25 38.44 -3.57
C GLY A 20 2.27 37.37 -3.98
N GLU A 21 3.56 37.70 -4.10
CA GLU A 21 4.64 36.71 -4.32
C GLU A 21 4.94 35.93 -3.06
N VAL A 22 5.05 36.61 -1.91
CA VAL A 22 5.23 35.97 -0.60
C VAL A 22 4.05 35.05 -0.26
N GLU A 23 2.81 35.47 -0.55
CA GLU A 23 1.63 34.62 -0.37
C GLU A 23 1.67 33.34 -1.20
N ARG A 24 2.13 33.43 -2.46
CA ARG A 24 2.29 32.27 -3.34
C ARG A 24 3.34 31.30 -2.79
N ASP A 25 4.49 31.83 -2.37
CA ASP A 25 5.58 31.03 -1.82
C ASP A 25 5.17 30.34 -0.52
N ASN A 26 4.50 31.07 0.38
CA ASN A 26 3.95 30.52 1.62
C ASN A 26 2.94 29.40 1.34
N GLU A 27 2.09 29.54 0.32
CA GLU A 27 1.13 28.51 -0.04
C GLU A 27 1.83 27.26 -0.60
N VAL A 28 2.88 27.41 -1.41
CA VAL A 28 3.68 26.28 -1.90
C VAL A 28 4.30 25.51 -0.72
N LEU A 29 4.90 26.22 0.24
CA LEU A 29 5.48 25.60 1.43
C LEU A 29 4.41 24.91 2.29
N ARG A 30 3.25 25.54 2.48
CA ARG A 30 2.11 24.97 3.20
C ARG A 30 1.69 23.63 2.59
N ILE A 31 1.43 23.61 1.28
CA ILE A 31 1.00 22.40 0.54
C ILE A 31 2.03 21.28 0.68
N LEU A 32 3.32 21.58 0.57
CA LEU A 32 4.39 20.57 0.68
C LEU A 32 4.56 20.05 2.11
N SER A 33 4.24 20.87 3.12
CA SER A 33 4.27 20.48 4.53
C SER A 33 3.07 19.65 4.98
N CYS A 34 1.98 19.60 4.20
CA CYS A 34 0.76 18.87 4.54
C CYS A 34 1.00 17.37 4.69
N PHE A 35 0.14 16.73 5.49
CA PHE A 35 0.25 15.30 5.73
C PHE A 35 -0.15 14.49 4.48
N LYS A 36 0.80 13.71 3.94
CA LYS A 36 0.66 12.99 2.66
C LYS A 36 -0.55 12.06 2.52
N LEU A 37 -1.07 11.54 3.64
CA LEU A 37 -2.22 10.64 3.63
C LEU A 37 -3.56 11.36 3.80
N ASN A 38 -3.57 12.68 4.01
CA ASN A 38 -4.80 13.46 4.18
C ASN A 38 -4.98 14.47 3.03
N PRO A 39 -5.78 14.13 1.99
CA PRO A 39 -6.06 15.02 0.86
C PRO A 39 -6.79 16.33 1.21
N PHE A 40 -7.55 16.38 2.31
CA PHE A 40 -8.28 17.58 2.71
C PHE A 40 -7.35 18.71 3.17
N GLU A 41 -6.23 18.37 3.83
CA GLU A 41 -5.22 19.35 4.26
C GLU A 41 -4.55 20.07 3.08
N TYR A 42 -4.30 19.35 1.98
CA TYR A 42 -3.72 19.93 0.76
C TYR A 42 -4.58 21.06 0.20
N LEU A 43 -5.90 20.89 0.23
CA LEU A 43 -6.85 21.89 -0.26
C LEU A 43 -7.26 22.92 0.80
N ASN A 44 -6.80 22.75 2.04
CA ASN A 44 -7.23 23.55 3.19
C ASN A 44 -8.77 23.55 3.35
N LEU A 45 -9.37 22.36 3.23
CA LEU A 45 -10.81 22.15 3.37
C LEU A 45 -11.13 21.37 4.64
N PRO A 46 -12.27 21.67 5.30
CA PRO A 46 -12.76 20.83 6.37
C PRO A 46 -13.27 19.48 5.82
N PHE A 47 -13.36 18.48 6.69
CA PHE A 47 -13.76 17.12 6.30
C PHE A 47 -15.22 16.99 5.84
N ASP A 48 -16.06 18.00 6.10
CA ASP A 48 -17.45 18.09 5.67
C ASP A 48 -17.62 18.82 4.31
N ALA A 49 -16.54 19.32 3.72
CA ALA A 49 -16.57 20.05 2.44
C ALA A 49 -17.13 19.17 1.31
N SER A 50 -18.02 19.72 0.49
CA SER A 50 -18.64 18.98 -0.62
C SER A 50 -17.65 18.70 -1.77
N PRO A 51 -17.95 17.75 -2.69
CA PRO A 51 -17.14 17.56 -3.90
C PRO A 51 -17.08 18.81 -4.79
N GLU A 52 -18.09 19.68 -4.72
CA GLU A 52 -18.08 20.95 -5.44
C GLU A 52 -17.09 21.95 -4.83
N ASP A 53 -17.03 22.00 -3.49
CA ASP A 53 -16.09 22.86 -2.77
C ASP A 53 -14.64 22.43 -3.04
N VAL A 54 -14.39 21.12 -3.13
CA VAL A 54 -13.11 20.55 -3.57
C VAL A 54 -12.72 21.09 -4.94
N LYS A 55 -13.64 21.12 -5.91
CA LYS A 55 -13.36 21.65 -7.26
C LYS A 55 -13.10 23.16 -7.25
N LYS A 56 -13.90 23.93 -6.50
CA LYS A 56 -13.76 25.39 -6.38
C LYS A 56 -12.42 25.75 -5.75
N GLN A 57 -12.09 25.11 -4.64
CA GLN A 57 -10.87 25.37 -3.90
C GLN A 57 -9.62 24.93 -4.67
N TYR A 58 -9.68 23.79 -5.37
CA TYR A 58 -8.62 23.37 -6.27
C TYR A 58 -8.35 24.42 -7.34
N ARG A 59 -9.39 24.96 -8.00
CA ARG A 59 -9.23 26.01 -9.02
C ARG A 59 -8.55 27.26 -8.45
N LYS A 60 -8.94 27.68 -7.24
CA LYS A 60 -8.35 28.83 -6.56
C LYS A 60 -6.86 28.61 -6.27
N LEU A 61 -6.53 27.49 -5.63
CA LEU A 61 -5.16 27.19 -5.20
C LEU A 61 -4.25 26.87 -6.39
N SER A 62 -4.73 26.11 -7.37
CA SER A 62 -3.95 25.76 -8.57
C SER A 62 -3.53 26.99 -9.38
N LEU A 63 -4.34 28.06 -9.42
CA LEU A 63 -3.96 29.33 -10.04
C LEU A 63 -2.91 30.09 -9.23
N LEU A 64 -2.97 29.98 -7.89
CA LEU A 64 -2.02 30.62 -6.98
C LEU A 64 -0.63 29.96 -7.08
N VAL A 65 -0.58 28.62 -7.05
CA VAL A 65 0.66 27.84 -7.08
C VAL A 65 1.04 27.35 -8.48
N HIS A 66 0.45 27.92 -9.54
CA HIS A 66 0.76 27.51 -10.91
C HIS A 66 2.24 27.77 -11.23
N PRO A 67 2.99 26.82 -11.82
CA PRO A 67 4.42 26.98 -12.09
C PRO A 67 4.76 28.16 -13.01
N ASP A 68 3.85 28.56 -13.91
CA ASP A 68 4.06 29.74 -14.77
C ASP A 68 3.87 31.07 -14.03
N LYS A 69 3.07 31.09 -12.96
CA LYS A 69 2.76 32.31 -12.20
C LYS A 69 3.60 32.43 -10.95
N CYS A 70 3.90 31.33 -10.26
CA CYS A 70 4.69 31.28 -9.04
C CYS A 70 6.15 30.98 -9.38
N LYS A 71 7.08 31.85 -8.95
CA LYS A 71 8.52 31.70 -9.24
C LYS A 71 9.21 30.67 -8.32
N HIS A 72 8.50 30.13 -7.32
CA HIS A 72 9.05 29.18 -6.37
C HIS A 72 9.56 27.91 -7.07
N PRO A 73 10.78 27.41 -6.75
CA PRO A 73 11.37 26.25 -7.43
C PRO A 73 10.53 24.97 -7.28
N GLN A 74 9.80 24.84 -6.17
CA GLN A 74 8.94 23.68 -5.88
C GLN A 74 7.46 23.88 -6.28
N ALA A 75 7.11 24.95 -6.99
CA ALA A 75 5.72 25.20 -7.41
C ALA A 75 5.11 24.02 -8.20
N LYS A 76 5.91 23.40 -9.08
CA LYS A 76 5.50 22.21 -9.85
C LYS A 76 5.16 21.01 -8.96
N GLU A 77 5.93 20.79 -7.89
CA GLU A 77 5.70 19.71 -6.94
C GLU A 77 4.41 19.95 -6.14
N ALA A 78 4.24 21.17 -5.61
CA ALA A 78 3.04 21.56 -4.89
C ALA A 78 1.78 21.46 -5.77
N PHE A 79 1.85 21.92 -7.01
CA PHE A 79 0.76 21.78 -7.98
C PHE A 79 0.40 20.32 -8.23
N GLY A 80 1.40 19.44 -8.41
CA GLY A 80 1.18 18.01 -8.56
C GLY A 80 0.54 17.35 -7.34
N ALA A 81 0.96 17.73 -6.13
CA ALA A 81 0.35 17.26 -4.89
C ALA A 81 -1.11 17.71 -4.77
N LEU A 82 -1.41 18.96 -5.14
CA LEU A 82 -2.76 19.52 -5.14
C LEU A 82 -3.67 18.78 -6.14
N ALA A 83 -3.18 18.50 -7.34
CA ALA A 83 -3.92 17.75 -8.37
C ALA A 83 -4.23 16.32 -7.91
N LYS A 84 -3.25 15.64 -7.31
CA LYS A 84 -3.44 14.31 -6.74
C LYS A 84 -4.48 14.33 -5.60
N ALA A 85 -4.42 15.31 -4.71
CA ALA A 85 -5.38 15.45 -3.63
C ALA A 85 -6.81 15.66 -4.15
N GLN A 86 -6.98 16.50 -5.19
CA GLN A 86 -8.27 16.68 -5.84
C GLN A 86 -8.79 15.36 -6.44
N GLN A 87 -7.95 14.62 -7.17
CA GLN A 87 -8.34 13.33 -7.77
C GLN A 87 -8.84 12.34 -6.71
N LEU A 88 -8.12 12.21 -5.59
CA LEU A 88 -8.51 11.32 -4.49
C LEU A 88 -9.83 11.74 -3.83
N LEU A 89 -10.10 13.05 -3.71
CA LEU A 89 -11.35 13.54 -3.12
C LEU A 89 -12.54 13.54 -4.08
N LEU A 90 -12.30 13.39 -5.39
CA LEU A 90 -13.33 13.22 -6.40
C LEU A 90 -13.68 11.74 -6.63
N ASP A 91 -12.74 10.83 -6.36
CA ASP A 91 -13.03 9.40 -6.30
C ASP A 91 -13.88 9.10 -5.06
N GLN A 92 -15.09 8.58 -5.30
CA GLN A 92 -16.05 8.29 -4.24
C GLN A 92 -15.52 7.25 -3.25
N GLN A 93 -14.81 6.22 -3.72
CA GLN A 93 -14.32 5.14 -2.86
C GLN A 93 -13.21 5.62 -1.93
N GLU A 94 -12.24 6.35 -2.48
CA GLU A 94 -11.13 6.91 -1.69
C GLU A 94 -11.62 7.97 -0.71
N ARG A 95 -12.54 8.84 -1.15
CA ARG A 95 -13.19 9.83 -0.29
C ARG A 95 -13.93 9.15 0.87
N ASP A 96 -14.75 8.15 0.60
CA ASP A 96 -15.52 7.43 1.63
C ASP A 96 -14.61 6.68 2.60
N TYR A 97 -13.50 6.11 2.10
CA TYR A 97 -12.48 5.51 2.95
C TYR A 97 -11.91 6.51 3.95
N ILE A 98 -11.50 7.70 3.48
CA ILE A 98 -10.96 8.76 4.34
C ILE A 98 -12.02 9.25 5.33
N LEU A 99 -13.25 9.50 4.87
CA LEU A 99 -14.35 9.95 5.73
C LEU A 99 -14.69 8.91 6.82
N THR A 100 -14.59 7.62 6.51
CA THR A 100 -14.75 6.54 7.49
C THR A 100 -13.67 6.63 8.58
N GLN A 101 -12.41 6.89 8.22
CA GLN A 101 -11.34 7.10 9.21
C GLN A 101 -11.56 8.38 10.03
N VAL A 102 -12.05 9.45 9.40
CA VAL A 102 -12.41 10.70 10.09
C VAL A 102 -13.53 10.48 11.10
N ASN A 103 -14.56 9.72 10.74
CA ASN A 103 -15.65 9.40 11.65
C ASN A 103 -15.17 8.52 12.82
N ALA A 104 -14.30 7.55 12.56
CA ALA A 104 -13.66 6.77 13.62
C ALA A 104 -12.85 7.66 14.59
N ALA A 105 -12.09 8.63 14.06
CA ALA A 105 -11.36 9.61 14.87
C ALA A 105 -12.32 10.46 15.72
N LYS A 106 -13.40 10.98 15.13
CA LYS A 106 -14.43 11.77 15.83
C LYS A 106 -15.04 10.97 16.99
N GLU A 107 -15.46 9.73 16.74
CA GLU A 107 -16.06 8.88 17.77
C GLU A 107 -15.08 8.55 18.92
N GLU A 108 -13.80 8.32 18.63
CA GLU A 108 -12.80 8.10 19.67
C GLU A 108 -12.60 9.35 20.55
N LEU A 109 -12.56 10.54 19.95
CA LEU A 109 -12.46 11.80 20.69
C LEU A 109 -13.71 12.06 21.54
N LYS A 110 -14.91 11.84 20.98
CA LYS A 110 -16.17 11.94 21.73
C LYS A 110 -16.19 10.96 22.91
N ALA A 111 -15.74 9.72 22.70
CA ALA A 111 -15.66 8.72 23.77
C ALA A 111 -14.64 9.10 24.86
N LYS A 112 -13.47 9.64 24.50
CA LYS A 112 -12.49 10.18 25.45
C LYS A 112 -13.07 11.31 26.28
N ARG A 113 -13.74 12.28 25.63
CA ARG A 113 -14.39 13.40 26.29
C ARG A 113 -15.47 12.95 27.26
N LYS A 114 -16.36 12.04 26.83
CA LYS A 114 -17.40 11.44 27.69
C LYS A 114 -16.81 10.74 28.92
N LYS A 115 -15.67 10.07 28.78
CA LYS A 115 -14.96 9.44 29.92
C LYS A 115 -14.38 10.48 30.89
N GLN A 116 -13.81 11.58 30.38
CA GLN A 116 -13.31 12.68 31.22
C GLN A 116 -14.45 13.33 32.00
N LEU A 117 -15.56 13.62 31.33
CA LEU A 117 -16.74 14.23 31.95
C LEU A 117 -17.37 13.34 33.04
N LYS A 118 -17.30 12.02 32.88
CA LYS A 118 -17.75 11.07 33.92
C LYS A 118 -16.89 11.09 35.19
N LYS A 119 -15.62 11.49 35.09
CA LYS A 119 -14.70 11.56 36.23
C LYS A 119 -14.87 12.86 37.02
N ASP A 120 -15.36 13.91 36.38
CA ASP A 120 -15.46 15.24 36.96
C ASP A 120 -16.94 15.66 37.12
N THR A 121 -17.46 15.50 38.34
CA THR A 121 -18.88 15.72 38.67
C THR A 121 -19.35 17.14 38.36
N ALA A 122 -18.47 18.15 38.53
CA ALA A 122 -18.78 19.55 38.24
C ALA A 122 -19.00 19.80 36.74
N SER A 123 -18.12 19.23 35.90
CA SER A 123 -18.22 19.33 34.44
C SER A 123 -19.42 18.55 33.89
N LYS A 124 -19.80 17.44 34.53
CA LYS A 124 -21.02 16.67 34.21
C LYS A 124 -22.31 17.43 34.52
N ILE A 125 -22.36 18.14 35.65
CA ILE A 125 -23.51 18.98 36.01
C ILE A 125 -23.62 20.15 35.01
N LYS A 126 -22.50 20.78 34.64
CA LYS A 126 -22.47 21.88 33.67
C LYS A 126 -22.96 21.45 32.28
N SER A 127 -22.60 20.25 31.80
CA SER A 127 -23.08 19.75 30.51
C SER A 127 -24.56 19.34 30.52
N LEU A 128 -25.06 18.84 31.66
CA LEU A 128 -26.47 18.46 31.84
C LEU A 128 -27.39 19.68 31.89
N VAL A 129 -26.92 20.77 32.48
CA VAL A 129 -27.66 22.05 32.58
C VAL A 129 -27.80 22.73 31.21
N ASP A 130 -26.84 22.54 30.31
CA ASP A 130 -26.78 23.23 29.01
C ASP A 130 -27.39 22.40 27.85
N GLU A 131 -28.23 21.40 28.16
CA GLU A 131 -29.01 20.57 27.21
C GLU A 131 -28.21 20.02 25.99
N GLY A 132 -26.92 19.70 26.17
CA GLY A 132 -26.09 19.20 25.07
C GLY A 132 -25.62 20.27 24.06
N LYS A 133 -25.99 21.55 24.23
CA LYS A 133 -25.43 22.67 23.45
C LYS A 133 -23.94 22.86 23.69
N TYR A 134 -23.47 22.58 24.91
CA TYR A 134 -22.06 22.65 25.26
C TYR A 134 -21.19 21.67 24.43
N ASP A 135 -21.67 20.44 24.22
CA ASP A 135 -20.97 19.44 23.41
C ASP A 135 -20.97 19.84 21.92
N GLN A 136 -22.07 20.37 21.39
CA GLN A 136 -22.12 20.87 20.00
C GLN A 136 -21.19 22.07 19.77
N ASN A 137 -21.07 22.97 20.75
CA ASN A 137 -20.15 24.11 20.68
C ASN A 137 -18.69 23.65 20.78
N TYR A 138 -18.40 22.64 21.60
CA TYR A 138 -17.07 22.05 21.68
C TYR A 138 -16.66 21.37 20.38
N GLU A 139 -17.55 20.62 19.72
CA GLU A 139 -17.27 19.99 18.42
C GLU A 139 -16.99 21.01 17.30
N LYS A 140 -17.48 22.24 17.44
CA LYS A 140 -17.20 23.36 16.53
C LYS A 140 -15.98 24.19 16.96
N SER A 141 -15.43 23.95 18.15
CA SER A 141 -14.27 24.67 18.65
C SER A 141 -13.03 24.37 17.81
N GLU A 142 -12.17 25.37 17.61
CA GLU A 142 -10.88 25.19 16.95
C GLU A 142 -10.01 24.14 17.65
N GLU A 143 -10.12 24.02 18.97
CA GLU A 143 -9.39 23.04 19.75
C GLU A 143 -9.76 21.62 19.33
N PHE A 144 -11.06 21.35 19.18
CA PHE A 144 -11.55 20.04 18.74
C PHE A 144 -11.16 19.77 17.29
N GLN A 145 -11.21 20.77 16.41
CA GLN A 145 -10.77 20.61 15.03
C GLN A 145 -9.28 20.25 14.94
N LYS A 146 -8.42 20.92 15.73
CA LYS A 146 -6.99 20.61 15.81
C LYS A 146 -6.75 19.21 16.37
N GLU A 147 -7.44 18.84 17.45
CA GLU A 147 -7.36 17.49 18.03
C GLU A 147 -7.85 16.42 17.05
N LEU A 148 -8.91 16.71 16.30
CA LEU A 148 -9.44 15.83 15.27
C LEU A 148 -8.42 15.62 14.14
N ILE A 149 -7.81 16.69 13.61
CA ILE A 149 -6.80 16.58 12.55
C ILE A 149 -5.62 15.71 13.02
N LEU A 150 -5.12 15.94 14.24
CA LEU A 150 -4.05 15.13 14.82
C LEU A 150 -4.46 13.66 14.95
N LYS A 151 -5.68 13.40 15.40
CA LYS A 151 -6.18 12.03 15.56
C LYS A 151 -6.41 11.33 14.22
N VAL A 152 -6.91 12.04 13.23
CA VAL A 152 -7.05 11.54 11.86
C VAL A 152 -5.69 11.17 11.28
N ARG A 153 -4.67 12.02 11.48
CA ARG A 153 -3.29 11.73 11.07
C ARG A 153 -2.75 10.46 11.72
N GLU A 154 -2.99 10.26 13.01
CA GLU A 154 -2.61 9.04 13.74
C GLU A 154 -3.26 7.80 13.12
N ILE A 155 -4.58 7.81 12.95
CA ILE A 155 -5.34 6.68 12.40
C ILE A 155 -4.90 6.37 10.97
N LEU A 156 -4.78 7.38 10.10
CA LEU A 156 -4.35 7.18 8.72
C LEU A 156 -2.93 6.60 8.65
N THR A 157 -2.01 7.05 9.51
CA THR A 157 -0.65 6.49 9.59
C THR A 157 -0.69 5.02 9.97
N GLU A 158 -1.49 4.67 10.97
CA GLU A 158 -1.62 3.29 11.45
C GLU A 158 -2.25 2.37 10.39
N GLN A 159 -3.29 2.84 9.71
CA GLN A 159 -3.96 2.07 8.65
C GLN A 159 -3.03 1.85 7.44
N GLU A 160 -2.28 2.87 7.03
CA GLU A 160 -1.31 2.76 5.95
C GLU A 160 -0.17 1.78 6.31
N TRP A 161 0.31 1.82 7.56
CA TRP A 161 1.27 0.84 8.06
C TRP A 161 0.71 -0.59 8.01
N ARG A 162 -0.54 -0.79 8.47
CA ARG A 162 -1.22 -2.09 8.41
C ARG A 162 -1.39 -2.57 6.97
N ARG A 163 -1.78 -1.68 6.05
CA ARG A 163 -1.93 -1.97 4.62
C ARG A 163 -0.61 -2.44 4.01
N ARG A 164 0.48 -1.69 4.21
CA ARG A 164 1.82 -2.05 3.72
C ARG A 164 2.31 -3.39 4.30
N LYS A 165 2.11 -3.59 5.60
CA LYS A 165 2.48 -4.84 6.27
C LYS A 165 1.68 -6.03 5.72
N MET A 166 0.39 -5.84 5.43
CA MET A 166 -0.43 -6.88 4.78
C MET A 166 0.07 -7.17 3.37
N GLN A 167 0.35 -6.14 2.57
CA GLN A 167 0.84 -6.28 1.21
C GLN A 167 2.19 -7.02 1.15
N MET A 168 3.11 -6.74 2.07
CA MET A 168 4.37 -7.49 2.14
C MET A 168 4.14 -8.98 2.41
N ARG A 169 3.24 -9.33 3.34
CA ARG A 169 2.92 -10.73 3.63
C ARG A 169 2.31 -11.45 2.42
N ILE A 170 1.38 -10.80 1.72
CA ILE A 170 0.78 -11.37 0.50
C ILE A 170 1.85 -11.61 -0.56
N SER A 171 2.74 -10.63 -0.81
CA SER A 171 3.81 -10.78 -1.79
C SER A 171 4.80 -11.90 -1.43
N GLU A 172 5.11 -12.08 -0.14
CA GLU A 172 5.93 -13.20 0.34
C GLU A 172 5.24 -14.55 0.11
N GLU A 173 3.94 -14.66 0.36
CA GLU A 173 3.14 -15.87 0.12
C GLU A 173 3.04 -16.19 -1.38
N GLU A 174 2.76 -15.19 -2.22
CA GLU A 174 2.76 -15.33 -3.68
C GLU A 174 4.13 -15.77 -4.21
N GLY A 175 5.22 -15.21 -3.66
CA GLY A 175 6.58 -15.61 -4.00
C GLY A 175 6.88 -17.07 -3.64
N ARG A 176 6.42 -17.53 -2.48
CA ARG A 176 6.53 -18.94 -2.07
C ARG A 176 5.75 -19.87 -2.99
N LEU A 177 4.49 -19.53 -3.27
CA LEU A 177 3.63 -20.32 -4.14
C LEU A 177 4.22 -20.44 -5.55
N LYS A 178 4.74 -19.33 -6.10
CA LYS A 178 5.40 -19.33 -7.41
C LYS A 178 6.64 -20.22 -7.43
N LYS A 179 7.43 -20.23 -6.36
CA LYS A 179 8.59 -21.10 -6.23
C LYS A 179 8.18 -22.58 -6.20
N ASP A 180 7.16 -22.93 -5.42
CA ASP A 180 6.63 -24.31 -5.38
C ASP A 180 6.07 -24.74 -6.75
N GLU A 181 5.39 -23.84 -7.46
CA GLU A 181 4.95 -24.08 -8.84
C GLU A 181 6.11 -24.30 -9.82
N GLU A 182 7.19 -23.53 -9.70
CA GLU A 182 8.39 -23.70 -10.53
C GLU A 182 9.09 -25.03 -10.21
N GLU A 183 9.26 -25.36 -8.93
CA GLU A 183 9.85 -26.62 -8.49
C GLU A 183 9.03 -27.83 -8.96
N THR A 184 7.70 -27.77 -8.88
CA THR A 184 6.84 -28.83 -9.40
C THR A 184 6.93 -28.94 -10.93
N LYS A 185 6.89 -27.82 -11.67
CA LYS A 185 7.09 -27.80 -13.12
C LYS A 185 8.44 -28.40 -13.52
N GLU A 186 9.51 -28.06 -12.80
CA GLU A 186 10.83 -28.66 -13.01
C GLU A 186 10.84 -30.15 -12.71
N MET A 187 10.21 -30.59 -11.61
CA MET A 187 10.09 -32.01 -11.29
C MET A 187 9.36 -32.78 -12.39
N TRP A 188 8.24 -32.26 -12.90
CA TRP A 188 7.50 -32.87 -14.00
C TRP A 188 8.32 -32.88 -15.29
N LYS A 189 9.09 -31.81 -15.56
CA LYS A 189 10.01 -31.75 -16.70
C LYS A 189 11.11 -32.80 -16.59
N ARG A 190 11.81 -32.87 -15.46
CA ARG A 190 12.84 -33.91 -15.19
C ARG A 190 12.26 -35.31 -15.31
N LYS A 191 11.05 -35.53 -14.79
CA LYS A 191 10.36 -36.83 -14.88
C LYS A 191 10.07 -37.21 -16.33
N ARG A 192 9.58 -36.25 -17.13
CA ARG A 192 9.31 -36.44 -18.57
C ARG A 192 10.59 -36.74 -19.34
N GLU A 193 11.63 -35.94 -19.14
CA GLU A 193 12.95 -36.15 -19.77
C GLU A 193 13.54 -37.51 -19.41
N HIS A 194 13.42 -37.93 -18.15
CA HIS A 194 13.85 -39.25 -17.70
C HIS A 194 13.02 -40.37 -18.35
N GLU A 195 11.70 -40.22 -18.47
CA GLU A 195 10.83 -41.18 -19.14
C GLU A 195 11.14 -41.31 -20.63
N GLU A 196 11.39 -40.19 -21.31
CA GLU A 196 11.86 -40.16 -22.70
C GLU A 196 13.22 -40.86 -22.87
N GLN A 197 14.19 -40.61 -21.98
CA GLN A 197 15.48 -41.31 -21.99
C GLN A 197 15.33 -42.82 -21.70
N TRP A 198 14.44 -43.19 -20.78
CA TRP A 198 14.12 -44.57 -20.47
C TRP A 198 13.48 -45.27 -21.68
N GLU A 199 12.50 -44.67 -22.36
CA GLU A 199 11.90 -45.24 -23.57
C GLU A 199 12.89 -45.27 -24.74
N GLY A 200 13.73 -44.25 -24.92
CA GLY A 200 14.76 -44.23 -25.97
C GLY A 200 15.78 -45.37 -25.83
N THR A 201 16.08 -45.80 -24.61
CA THR A 201 16.96 -46.96 -24.35
C THR A 201 16.22 -48.30 -24.34
N ARG A 202 14.91 -48.33 -24.64
CA ARG A 202 14.07 -49.53 -24.62
C ARG A 202 14.56 -50.60 -25.59
N GLU A 203 14.85 -50.26 -26.84
CA GLU A 203 15.29 -51.24 -27.84
C GLU A 203 16.61 -51.90 -27.43
N GLN A 204 17.55 -51.11 -26.90
CA GLN A 204 18.83 -51.61 -26.40
C GLN A 204 18.63 -52.55 -25.20
N ARG A 205 17.75 -52.19 -24.24
CA ARG A 205 17.41 -53.06 -23.11
C ARG A 205 16.72 -54.35 -23.57
N VAL A 206 15.77 -54.25 -24.50
CA VAL A 206 15.06 -55.42 -25.07
C VAL A 206 16.01 -56.31 -25.86
N SER A 207 16.93 -55.74 -26.64
CA SER A 207 17.96 -56.50 -27.35
C SER A 207 18.90 -57.22 -26.38
N SER A 208 19.44 -56.51 -25.38
CA SER A 208 20.29 -57.09 -24.34
C SER A 208 19.58 -58.23 -23.59
N TRP A 209 18.28 -58.08 -23.29
CA TRP A 209 17.48 -59.15 -22.69
C TRP A 209 17.24 -60.34 -23.63
N ARG A 210 16.98 -60.10 -24.92
CA ARG A 210 16.87 -61.15 -25.95
C ARG A 210 18.19 -61.91 -26.11
N ASP A 211 19.31 -61.21 -26.08
CA ASP A 211 20.64 -61.81 -26.19
C ASP A 211 21.00 -62.63 -24.95
N PHE A 212 20.65 -62.15 -23.74
CA PHE A 212 20.74 -62.93 -22.52
C PHE A 212 19.94 -64.24 -22.62
N MET A 213 18.69 -64.19 -23.08
CA MET A 213 17.85 -65.38 -23.29
C MET A 213 18.41 -66.34 -24.35
N LYS A 214 19.05 -65.83 -25.41
CA LYS A 214 19.75 -66.66 -26.42
C LYS A 214 21.03 -67.28 -25.87
N SER A 215 21.80 -66.55 -25.06
CA SER A 215 23.04 -67.03 -24.44
C SER A 215 22.79 -68.15 -23.43
N GLY A 216 21.59 -68.21 -22.84
CA GLY A 216 21.14 -69.29 -21.96
C GLY A 216 21.10 -70.69 -22.60
N LYS A 217 21.22 -70.82 -23.93
CA LYS A 217 21.35 -72.12 -24.61
C LYS A 217 22.80 -72.55 -24.92
N LYS A 218 23.80 -71.69 -24.71
CA LYS A 218 25.22 -72.02 -24.90
C LYS A 218 26.13 -71.25 -23.94
N ALA A 219 26.31 -71.73 -22.71
CA ALA A 219 27.51 -71.43 -21.94
C ALA A 219 27.79 -72.50 -20.87
N LYS A 220 29.00 -73.07 -20.96
CA LYS A 220 29.63 -73.98 -20.01
C LYS A 220 29.84 -73.32 -18.64
N LYS A 221 29.85 -74.18 -17.62
CA LYS A 221 30.47 -74.07 -16.27
C LYS A 221 31.49 -72.93 -16.11
N GLY A 222 31.10 -71.88 -15.39
CA GLY A 222 31.95 -70.79 -14.88
C GLY A 222 31.15 -69.94 -13.90
N GLU A 223 31.67 -69.75 -12.68
CA GLU A 223 30.98 -69.13 -11.53
C GLU A 223 30.29 -67.79 -11.85
N THR A 224 28.97 -67.76 -11.69
CA THR A 224 28.17 -66.54 -11.73
C THR A 224 28.30 -65.79 -10.41
N ARG A 225 29.10 -64.71 -10.36
CA ARG A 225 28.96 -63.72 -9.28
C ARG A 225 27.68 -62.91 -9.53
N PRO A 226 26.74 -62.86 -8.58
CA PRO A 226 25.51 -62.09 -8.75
C PRO A 226 25.86 -60.58 -8.90
N PRO A 227 25.19 -59.85 -9.81
CA PRO A 227 25.35 -58.41 -9.93
C PRO A 227 25.13 -57.74 -8.58
N LYS A 228 26.04 -56.85 -8.16
CA LYS A 228 25.90 -56.10 -6.92
C LYS A 228 24.59 -55.32 -6.97
N LEU A 229 23.70 -55.60 -6.02
CA LEU A 229 22.46 -54.88 -5.79
C LEU A 229 22.83 -53.41 -5.54
N LYS A 230 22.47 -52.51 -6.45
CA LYS A 230 22.53 -51.07 -6.20
C LYS A 230 21.39 -50.77 -5.22
N THR A 231 21.69 -50.78 -3.93
CA THR A 231 20.73 -50.64 -2.85
C THR A 231 20.15 -49.23 -2.73
N GLU A 232 20.79 -48.23 -3.35
CA GLU A 232 20.34 -46.85 -3.33
C GLU A 232 20.50 -46.24 -4.73
N ASP A 233 19.39 -46.12 -5.44
CA ASP A 233 19.28 -45.38 -6.69
C ASP A 233 18.30 -44.23 -6.41
N PRO A 234 18.78 -43.00 -6.17
CA PRO A 234 17.92 -41.86 -5.79
C PRO A 234 16.81 -41.56 -6.79
N ASN A 235 16.90 -42.09 -8.02
CA ASN A 235 15.95 -41.90 -9.12
C ASN A 235 14.99 -43.08 -9.33
N LYS A 236 14.95 -44.09 -8.46
CA LYS A 236 13.94 -45.15 -8.52
C LYS A 236 12.92 -45.01 -7.40
N SER A 237 11.70 -44.60 -7.73
CA SER A 237 10.57 -44.53 -6.80
C SER A 237 10.04 -45.92 -6.35
N TYR A 238 10.54 -47.00 -6.93
CA TYR A 238 10.08 -48.35 -6.63
C TYR A 238 11.03 -49.05 -5.65
N VAL A 239 10.75 -48.87 -4.35
CA VAL A 239 11.32 -49.70 -3.29
C VAL A 239 10.71 -51.10 -3.41
N GLN A 240 11.47 -52.05 -3.93
CA GLN A 240 11.07 -53.47 -3.88
C GLN A 240 11.00 -53.91 -2.41
N ARG A 241 9.80 -54.29 -1.96
CA ARG A 241 9.59 -54.84 -0.62
C ARG A 241 10.38 -56.16 -0.48
N PRO A 242 11.07 -56.41 0.64
CA PRO A 242 11.79 -57.66 0.85
C PRO A 242 10.80 -58.83 0.85
N VAL A 243 11.04 -59.80 -0.01
CA VAL A 243 10.29 -61.05 -0.08
C VAL A 243 10.66 -61.87 1.15
N LYS A 244 9.75 -62.01 2.13
CA LYS A 244 9.91 -62.96 3.23
C LYS A 244 9.95 -64.37 2.63
N LYS A 245 11.12 -65.02 2.65
CA LYS A 245 11.19 -66.49 2.55
C LYS A 245 10.79 -67.07 3.90
N GLY A 246 9.90 -68.06 3.86
CA GLY A 246 9.50 -68.85 5.03
C GLY A 246 10.63 -69.68 5.61
#